data_AF-A0A7W1ZVA7-F1
#
_entry.id   AF-A0A7W1ZVA7-F1
#
_cell.length_a   1.000
_cell.length_b   1.000
_cell.length_c   1.000
_cell.angle_alpha   90.00
_cell.angle_beta   90.00
_cell.angle_gamma   90.00
#
_symmetry.space_group_name_H-M   'P 1'
#
loop_
_entity.id
_entity.type
_entity.pdbx_description
1 polymer ?
#
loop_
_entity_poly.entity_id
_entity_poly.type
_entity_poly.pdbx_seq_one_letter_code
_entity_poly.pdbx_strand_id
1 'polypeptide(L)'
;MKSVTNYFCPIPFNIMKMKTLPAILILAACVSAVGCGKLKKSSKGLPNDGQLHGVAPGSGYNLSKPPGMVYVPPGTFHMGPSDEDVNFAYTARNKQVSINGFYMDATEITNNEYRQFVNWVRDSTAATLMQLGKEVDGRFAIDWKKTQTIKWGDKATIEKVDQMILSPENRIFNKKDIDPSRLIYHSETFDLKEAAKRENAGKSRSTFMVKRDEKIYPDTLVWIRDFTYSYNEPATKRYFSHPAFGNYPVVGVNWKQASAFCEWRTHYLNAFLESKKKTTESGFRLPTEAEWEYAARGG
;
A
#
# COMPACT_ATOMS: atom_id res chain seq x y z
N MET A 1 -10.90 -29.59 -10.34
CA MET A 1 -10.31 -28.25 -10.52
C MET A 1 -9.91 -27.73 -9.15
N LYS A 2 -8.63 -27.79 -8.79
CA LYS A 2 -8.17 -27.23 -7.51
C LYS A 2 -8.22 -25.71 -7.66
N SER A 3 -9.10 -25.06 -6.91
CA SER A 3 -9.08 -23.60 -6.78
C SER A 3 -7.69 -23.19 -6.30
N VAL A 4 -7.08 -22.24 -6.98
CA VAL A 4 -5.76 -21.72 -6.61
C VAL A 4 -5.94 -20.91 -5.33
N THR A 5 -5.88 -21.59 -4.18
CA THR A 5 -6.02 -21.00 -2.86
C THR A 5 -4.66 -20.53 -2.34
N ASN A 6 -4.54 -19.21 -2.15
CA ASN A 6 -3.49 -18.48 -1.43
C ASN A 6 -2.13 -18.43 -2.19
N TYR A 7 -1.32 -17.37 -2.13
CA TYR A 7 -0.92 -16.62 -0.95
C TYR A 7 -0.48 -15.19 -1.28
N PHE A 8 -0.63 -14.34 -0.27
CA PHE A 8 0.09 -13.08 -0.11
C PHE A 8 1.58 -13.28 -0.47
N CYS A 9 2.06 -12.54 -1.46
CA CYS A 9 3.47 -12.47 -1.78
C CYS A 9 4.12 -11.58 -0.71
N PRO A 10 4.95 -12.08 0.22
CA PRO A 10 5.92 -11.20 0.86
C PRO A 10 6.78 -10.71 -0.29
N ILE A 11 6.53 -9.50 -0.79
CA ILE A 11 7.18 -8.97 -1.99
C ILE A 11 8.69 -9.11 -1.75
N PRO A 12 9.40 -10.08 -2.37
CA PRO A 12 10.82 -10.20 -2.17
C PRO A 12 11.40 -9.15 -3.11
N PHE A 13 11.51 -7.92 -2.64
CA PHE A 13 12.33 -6.91 -3.28
C PHE A 13 13.78 -7.36 -3.13
N ASN A 14 14.22 -8.26 -4.01
CA ASN A 14 15.61 -8.62 -4.11
C ASN A 14 16.33 -7.46 -4.83
N ILE A 15 16.77 -6.48 -4.03
CA ILE A 15 17.40 -5.22 -4.46
C ILE A 15 18.51 -5.50 -5.49
N MET A 16 18.45 -4.77 -6.60
CA MET A 16 19.57 -4.58 -7.51
C MET A 16 20.81 -4.17 -6.72
N LYS A 17 21.91 -4.93 -6.81
CA LYS A 17 23.23 -4.35 -6.54
C LYS A 17 23.45 -3.25 -7.58
N MET A 18 23.15 -2.00 -7.23
CA MET A 18 23.66 -0.86 -7.99
C MET A 18 25.18 -0.94 -7.97
N LYS A 19 25.79 -1.06 -9.14
CA LYS A 19 27.24 -0.95 -9.28
C LYS A 19 27.62 0.47 -8.87
N THR A 20 28.36 0.58 -7.76
CA THR A 20 29.01 1.81 -7.33
C THR A 20 30.01 2.23 -8.42
N LEU A 21 29.72 3.32 -9.12
CA LEU A 21 30.71 4.06 -9.89
C LEU A 21 31.65 4.78 -8.91
N PRO A 22 32.98 4.64 -9.04
CA PRO A 22 33.91 5.29 -8.13
C PRO A 22 34.04 6.76 -8.52
N ALA A 23 33.51 7.65 -7.68
CA ALA A 23 33.83 9.07 -7.76
C ALA A 23 35.27 9.26 -7.29
N ILE A 24 36.09 9.75 -8.22
CA ILE A 24 37.46 10.21 -8.05
C ILE A 24 37.49 11.24 -6.92
N LEU A 25 38.17 10.90 -5.83
CA LEU A 25 38.49 11.81 -4.72
C LEU A 25 40.02 11.92 -4.66
N ILE A 26 40.57 12.70 -5.58
CA ILE A 26 41.92 13.26 -5.47
C ILE A 26 41.79 14.45 -4.51
N LEU A 27 42.06 14.24 -3.23
CA LEU A 27 42.81 15.16 -2.36
C LEU A 27 42.86 14.59 -0.94
N ALA A 28 43.93 13.87 -0.62
CA ALA A 28 44.57 13.85 0.70
C ALA A 28 45.66 12.78 0.71
N ALA A 29 46.82 13.11 0.16
CA ALA A 29 48.06 12.46 0.52
C ALA A 29 48.82 13.37 1.48
N CYS A 30 49.00 12.90 2.72
CA CYS A 30 50.14 13.16 3.61
C CYS A 30 50.24 14.62 4.14
N VAL A 31 50.46 14.98 5.41
CA VAL A 31 51.18 14.43 6.57
C VAL A 31 50.63 15.20 7.79
N SER A 32 50.20 14.57 8.88
CA SER A 32 51.04 14.51 10.08
C SER A 32 50.41 13.58 11.11
N ALA A 33 51.20 12.58 11.47
CA ALA A 33 50.96 11.70 12.60
C ALA A 33 51.24 12.42 13.92
N VAL A 34 50.60 11.92 14.99
CA VAL A 34 51.14 11.57 16.33
C VAL A 34 50.10 11.89 17.40
N GLY A 35 49.66 10.89 18.16
CA GLY A 35 48.95 11.13 19.42
C GLY A 35 48.00 10.04 19.90
N CYS A 36 48.58 8.94 20.42
CA CYS A 36 48.05 8.02 21.44
C CYS A 36 46.53 7.88 21.67
N GLY A 37 46.04 6.68 21.38
CA GLY A 37 44.83 6.15 21.99
C GLY A 37 44.36 4.89 21.29
N LYS A 38 44.89 3.73 21.69
CA LYS A 38 44.35 2.41 21.32
C LYS A 38 42.91 2.30 21.84
N LEU A 39 41.94 2.86 21.12
CA LEU A 39 40.53 2.52 21.29
C LEU A 39 40.34 1.13 20.69
N LYS A 40 40.43 0.14 21.58
CA LYS A 40 39.92 -1.22 21.34
C LYS A 40 38.57 -1.06 20.65
N LYS A 41 38.43 -1.63 19.44
CA LYS A 41 37.14 -1.93 18.85
C LYS A 41 36.39 -2.77 19.87
N SER A 42 35.50 -2.15 20.65
CA SER A 42 34.64 -2.87 21.57
C SER A 42 33.86 -3.88 20.75
N SER A 43 34.02 -5.14 21.14
CA SER A 43 33.29 -6.28 20.62
C SER A 43 31.80 -5.96 20.56
N LYS A 44 31.18 -6.22 19.41
CA LYS A 44 29.72 -6.32 19.26
C LYS A 44 29.19 -7.53 20.04
N GLY A 45 29.32 -7.51 21.36
CA GLY A 45 28.81 -8.53 22.28
C GLY A 45 28.40 -7.83 23.57
N LEU A 46 27.35 -8.33 24.21
CA LEU A 46 26.92 -7.80 25.51
C LEU A 46 28.09 -7.90 26.51
N PRO A 47 28.26 -6.91 27.42
CA PRO A 47 29.21 -7.02 28.52
C PRO A 47 29.00 -8.33 29.31
N ASN A 48 30.09 -9.02 29.63
CA ASN A 48 30.06 -10.29 30.36
C ASN A 48 30.10 -10.05 31.88
N ASP A 49 29.17 -9.25 32.39
CA ASP A 49 29.02 -8.92 33.81
C ASP A 49 27.76 -9.53 34.43
N GLY A 50 27.03 -10.36 33.67
CA GLY A 50 25.77 -10.97 34.10
C GLY A 50 24.62 -9.96 34.28
N GLN A 51 24.80 -8.71 33.87
CA GLN A 51 23.79 -7.66 34.01
C GLN A 51 22.95 -7.49 32.73
N LEU A 52 21.73 -6.97 32.90
CA LEU A 52 20.81 -6.70 31.81
C LEU A 52 21.21 -5.41 31.08
N HIS A 53 21.99 -5.53 30.01
CA HIS A 53 22.39 -4.38 29.17
C HIS A 53 21.48 -4.10 27.98
N GLY A 54 20.54 -5.00 27.69
CA GLY A 54 19.67 -4.91 26.51
C GLY A 54 20.41 -5.25 25.20
N VAL A 55 19.63 -5.40 24.13
CA VAL A 55 20.19 -5.60 22.78
C VAL A 55 20.73 -4.26 22.27
N ALA A 56 21.84 -4.28 21.54
CA ALA A 56 22.45 -3.08 20.98
C ALA A 56 21.40 -2.20 20.27
N PRO A 57 21.38 -0.88 20.50
CA PRO A 57 20.39 0.00 19.87
C PRO A 57 20.49 -0.14 18.36
N GLY A 58 19.35 -0.41 17.72
CA GLY A 58 19.26 -0.45 16.27
C GLY A 58 19.70 0.87 15.65
N SER A 59 19.99 0.86 14.34
CA SER A 59 20.21 2.10 13.60
C SER A 59 19.03 3.05 13.85
N GLY A 60 19.30 4.32 14.17
CA GLY A 60 18.27 5.29 14.53
C GLY A 60 17.08 5.27 13.57
N TYR A 61 15.88 5.19 14.16
CA TYR A 61 14.63 5.24 13.43
C TYR A 61 14.41 6.66 12.89
N ASN A 62 14.33 6.80 11.58
CA ASN A 62 13.93 8.05 10.94
C ASN A 62 12.76 7.75 10.00
N LEU A 63 11.58 8.22 10.42
CA LEU A 63 10.35 8.14 9.65
C LEU A 63 10.45 9.13 8.49
N SER A 64 10.94 8.66 7.35
CA SER A 64 10.88 9.45 6.12
C SER A 64 9.43 9.73 5.79
N LYS A 65 9.04 11.00 5.74
CA LYS A 65 7.73 11.47 5.26
C LYS A 65 7.36 10.72 3.97
N PRO A 66 6.25 9.96 3.93
CA PRO A 66 5.77 9.35 2.70
C PRO A 66 5.47 10.42 1.65
N PRO A 67 5.75 10.17 0.36
CA PRO A 67 5.42 11.12 -0.71
C PRO A 67 3.91 11.37 -0.73
N GLY A 68 3.51 12.63 -0.95
CA GLY A 68 2.11 13.02 -1.03
C GLY A 68 1.39 13.20 0.32
N MET A 69 2.00 12.79 1.44
CA MET A 69 1.40 12.97 2.77
C MET A 69 1.84 14.26 3.46
N VAL A 70 1.07 14.74 4.44
CA VAL A 70 1.39 15.86 5.33
C VAL A 70 1.18 15.41 6.77
N TYR A 71 2.05 15.89 7.67
CA TYR A 71 1.91 15.62 9.10
C TYR A 71 0.88 16.57 9.71
N VAL A 72 -0.14 16.01 10.34
CA VAL A 72 -1.16 16.72 11.11
C VAL A 72 -0.75 16.64 12.59
N PRO A 73 -0.54 17.77 13.27
CA PRO A 73 -0.11 17.79 14.67
C PRO A 73 -1.20 17.21 15.60
N PRO A 74 -0.83 16.69 16.78
CA PRO A 74 -1.81 16.31 17.79
C PRO A 74 -2.54 17.55 18.31
N GLY A 75 -3.83 17.41 18.59
CA GLY A 75 -4.65 18.51 19.10
C GLY A 75 -6.00 18.04 19.62
N THR A 76 -6.74 18.97 20.21
CA THR A 76 -8.10 18.74 20.71
C THR A 76 -9.04 19.72 20.03
N PHE A 77 -10.16 19.23 19.51
CA PHE A 77 -11.15 20.09 18.86
C PHE A 77 -12.58 19.67 19.24
N HIS A 78 -13.53 20.58 19.04
CA HIS A 78 -14.95 20.31 19.21
C HIS A 78 -15.53 19.88 17.87
N MET A 79 -15.85 18.59 17.77
CA MET A 79 -16.46 17.94 16.62
C MET A 79 -17.97 18.20 16.61
N GLY A 80 -18.51 18.62 15.47
CA GLY A 80 -19.93 19.00 15.33
C GLY A 80 -20.13 20.40 14.74
N PRO A 81 -21.39 20.80 14.47
CA PRO A 81 -21.70 22.09 13.86
C PRO A 81 -21.19 23.24 14.73
N SER A 82 -20.39 24.12 14.13
CA SER A 82 -19.89 25.34 14.76
C SER A 82 -20.79 26.56 14.52
N ASP A 83 -21.65 26.48 13.50
CA ASP A 83 -22.58 27.56 13.12
C ASP A 83 -23.93 27.39 13.79
N GLU A 84 -24.50 28.51 14.21
CA GLU A 84 -25.82 28.64 14.82
C GLU A 84 -26.87 27.94 13.94
N ASP A 85 -27.46 26.85 14.48
CA ASP A 85 -28.59 26.19 13.87
C ASP A 85 -29.76 27.19 13.77
N VAL A 86 -30.09 27.61 12.55
CA VAL A 86 -31.22 28.52 12.25
C VAL A 86 -32.56 27.94 12.74
N ASN A 87 -32.64 26.61 12.94
CA ASN A 87 -33.86 25.91 13.34
C ASN A 87 -33.97 25.56 14.83
N PHE A 88 -33.04 25.99 15.71
CA PHE A 88 -33.07 25.69 17.17
C PHE A 88 -33.28 24.20 17.51
N ALA A 89 -33.00 23.29 16.58
CA ALA A 89 -33.17 21.86 16.73
C ALA A 89 -31.82 21.28 17.15
N TYR A 90 -31.52 21.35 18.46
CA TYR A 90 -30.34 20.82 19.17
C TYR A 90 -30.08 19.30 18.96
N THR A 91 -29.98 18.84 17.73
CA THR A 91 -29.91 17.42 17.35
C THR A 91 -28.48 16.91 17.25
N ALA A 92 -27.48 17.79 17.07
CA ALA A 92 -26.07 17.41 17.07
C ALA A 92 -25.35 18.03 18.29
N ARG A 93 -24.98 17.20 19.27
CA ARG A 93 -24.17 17.64 20.41
C ARG A 93 -22.71 17.73 20.00
N ASN A 94 -22.08 18.88 20.25
CA ASN A 94 -20.64 19.03 20.07
C ASN A 94 -19.89 18.09 21.02
N LYS A 95 -18.92 17.35 20.48
CA LYS A 95 -18.08 16.41 21.23
C LYS A 95 -16.64 16.90 21.19
N GLN A 96 -16.01 17.03 22.35
CA GLN A 96 -14.58 17.29 22.41
C GLN A 96 -13.83 15.98 22.12
N VAL A 97 -13.01 16.00 21.07
CA VAL A 97 -12.21 14.83 20.64
C VAL A 97 -10.73 15.23 20.65
N SER A 98 -9.90 14.35 21.21
CA SER A 98 -8.44 14.48 21.17
C SER A 98 -7.88 13.57 20.09
N ILE A 99 -7.03 14.11 19.22
CA ILE A 99 -6.40 13.40 18.10
C ILE A 99 -4.89 13.36 18.32
N ASN A 100 -4.32 12.17 18.13
CA ASN A 100 -2.86 11.99 18.11
C ASN A 100 -2.30 12.45 16.76
N GLY A 101 -1.04 12.91 16.75
CA GLY A 101 -0.39 13.32 15.51
C GLY A 101 -0.31 12.16 14.50
N PHE A 102 -0.67 12.44 13.25
CA PHE A 102 -0.74 11.43 12.20
C PHE A 102 -0.35 12.02 10.84
N TYR A 103 -0.12 11.17 9.85
CA TYR A 103 0.08 11.59 8.47
C TYR A 103 -1.20 11.37 7.66
N MET A 104 -1.56 12.34 6.84
CA MET A 104 -2.69 12.26 5.92
C MET A 104 -2.23 12.63 4.50
N ASP A 105 -2.80 12.00 3.47
CA ASP A 105 -2.55 12.41 2.08
C ASP A 105 -3.03 13.87 1.88
N ALA A 106 -2.22 14.67 1.19
CA ALA A 106 -2.48 16.10 0.97
C ALA A 106 -3.60 16.36 -0.05
N THR A 107 -3.80 15.42 -0.98
CA THR A 107 -4.80 15.45 -2.04
C THR A 107 -5.53 14.13 -2.09
N GLU A 108 -6.68 14.06 -2.76
CA GLU A 108 -7.28 12.75 -3.03
C GLU A 108 -6.34 11.88 -3.87
N ILE A 109 -6.53 10.57 -3.76
CA ILE A 109 -5.80 9.60 -4.56
C ILE A 109 -6.11 9.81 -6.04
N THR A 110 -5.07 10.01 -6.83
CA THR A 110 -5.19 10.25 -8.27
C THR A 110 -5.45 8.96 -9.04
N ASN A 111 -5.99 9.09 -10.25
CA ASN A 111 -6.16 7.96 -11.17
C ASN A 111 -4.83 7.25 -11.43
N ASN A 112 -3.70 7.95 -11.53
CA ASN A 112 -2.38 7.33 -11.74
C ASN A 112 -1.91 6.50 -10.54
N GLU A 113 -2.11 6.99 -9.32
CA GLU A 113 -1.78 6.24 -8.10
C GLU A 113 -2.65 4.99 -7.96
N TYR A 114 -3.95 5.11 -8.25
CA TYR A 114 -4.84 3.95 -8.24
C TYR A 114 -4.53 2.96 -9.39
N ARG A 115 -4.17 3.45 -10.58
CA ARG A 115 -3.67 2.59 -11.68
C ARG A 115 -2.42 1.83 -11.30
N GLN A 116 -1.54 2.38 -10.46
CA GLN A 116 -0.39 1.65 -9.95
C GLN A 116 -0.83 0.39 -9.19
N PHE A 117 -1.86 0.50 -8.36
CA PHE A 117 -2.46 -0.65 -7.68
C PHE A 117 -3.11 -1.64 -8.66
N VAL A 118 -3.93 -1.16 -9.59
CA VAL A 118 -4.59 -2.03 -10.59
C VAL A 118 -3.56 -2.77 -11.44
N ASN A 119 -2.51 -2.09 -11.90
CA ASN A 119 -1.44 -2.69 -12.69
C ASN A 119 -0.63 -3.69 -11.87
N TRP A 120 -0.37 -3.39 -10.60
CA TRP A 120 0.29 -4.34 -9.70
C TRP A 120 -0.53 -5.63 -9.55
N VAL A 121 -1.85 -5.53 -9.36
CA VAL A 121 -2.74 -6.70 -9.26
C VAL A 121 -2.76 -7.46 -10.58
N ARG A 122 -2.92 -6.75 -11.71
CA ARG A 122 -2.87 -7.32 -13.06
C ARG A 122 -1.59 -8.11 -13.30
N ASP A 123 -0.44 -7.51 -12.98
CA ASP A 123 0.87 -8.13 -13.17
C ASP A 123 1.07 -9.30 -12.21
N SER A 124 0.54 -9.22 -10.99
CA SER A 124 0.59 -10.33 -10.02
C SER A 124 -0.23 -11.53 -10.49
N THR A 125 -1.44 -11.32 -11.01
CA THR A 125 -2.32 -12.38 -11.53
C THR A 125 -1.75 -12.99 -12.81
N ALA A 126 -1.17 -12.19 -13.71
CA ALA A 126 -0.49 -12.74 -14.87
C ALA A 126 0.75 -13.55 -14.48
N ALA A 127 1.51 -13.11 -13.47
CA ALA A 127 2.69 -13.83 -12.99
C ALA A 127 2.35 -15.20 -12.41
N THR A 128 1.24 -15.32 -11.68
CA THR A 128 0.77 -16.61 -11.14
C THR A 128 0.31 -17.53 -12.26
N LEU A 129 -0.44 -17.03 -13.25
CA LEU A 129 -0.89 -17.80 -14.41
C LEU A 129 0.29 -18.31 -15.26
N MET A 130 1.34 -17.50 -15.41
CA MET A 130 2.56 -17.86 -16.13
C MET A 130 3.57 -18.66 -15.30
N GLN A 131 3.27 -18.93 -14.02
CA GLN A 131 4.17 -19.59 -13.08
C GLN A 131 5.56 -18.92 -12.98
N LEU A 132 5.60 -17.58 -13.04
CA LEU A 132 6.83 -16.78 -12.97
C LEU A 132 7.27 -16.53 -11.51
N GLY A 133 7.48 -17.61 -10.76
CA GLY A 133 7.82 -17.53 -9.35
C GLY A 133 8.45 -18.82 -8.83
N LYS A 134 8.65 -18.86 -7.52
CA LYS A 134 9.13 -20.04 -6.80
C LYS A 134 8.16 -20.36 -5.68
N GLU A 135 7.96 -21.64 -5.43
CA GLU A 135 7.26 -22.09 -4.24
C GLU A 135 8.23 -22.04 -3.06
N VAL A 136 7.92 -21.24 -2.06
CA VAL A 136 8.67 -21.11 -0.81
C VAL A 136 7.68 -21.42 0.31
N ASP A 137 7.95 -22.48 1.09
CA ASP A 137 7.15 -22.90 2.24
C ASP A 137 5.64 -23.06 1.93
N GLY A 138 5.33 -23.69 0.78
CA GLY A 138 3.96 -23.91 0.33
C GLY A 138 3.24 -22.64 -0.15
N ARG A 139 3.96 -21.52 -0.31
CA ARG A 139 3.46 -20.25 -0.85
C ARG A 139 4.14 -19.92 -2.17
N PHE A 140 3.36 -19.51 -3.17
CA PHE A 140 3.92 -19.07 -4.46
C PHE A 140 4.44 -17.63 -4.34
N ALA A 141 5.77 -17.48 -4.29
CA ALA A 141 6.44 -16.18 -4.27
C ALA A 141 6.75 -15.73 -5.71
N ILE A 142 6.23 -14.57 -6.09
CA ILE A 142 6.39 -14.00 -7.43
C ILE A 142 7.80 -13.40 -7.59
N ASP A 143 8.48 -13.74 -8.69
CA ASP A 143 9.74 -13.12 -9.08
C ASP A 143 9.46 -11.79 -9.81
N TRP A 144 9.37 -10.68 -9.08
CA TRP A 144 9.06 -9.35 -9.64
C TRP A 144 10.02 -8.85 -10.73
N LYS A 145 11.23 -9.40 -10.82
CA LYS A 145 12.19 -9.08 -11.91
C LYS A 145 11.73 -9.67 -13.25
N LYS A 146 11.11 -10.85 -13.23
CA LYS A 146 10.60 -11.51 -14.43
C LYS A 146 9.27 -10.88 -14.85
N THR A 147 8.44 -10.45 -13.90
CA THR A 147 7.16 -9.80 -14.22
C THR A 147 7.33 -8.48 -14.96
N GLN A 148 8.39 -7.71 -14.66
CA GLN A 148 8.72 -6.49 -15.41
C GLN A 148 9.03 -6.72 -16.90
N THR A 149 9.40 -7.95 -17.28
CA THR A 149 9.67 -8.29 -18.69
C THR A 149 8.41 -8.70 -19.47
N ILE A 150 7.24 -8.73 -18.82
CA ILE A 150 5.98 -9.08 -19.46
C ILE A 150 5.59 -7.99 -20.47
N LYS A 151 5.59 -8.35 -21.75
CA LYS A 151 5.09 -7.52 -22.84
C LYS A 151 3.61 -7.81 -23.08
N TRP A 152 2.76 -6.89 -22.67
CA TRP A 152 1.29 -6.99 -22.78
C TRP A 152 0.74 -6.90 -24.20
N GLY A 153 1.59 -6.58 -25.19
CA GLY A 153 1.23 -6.58 -26.63
C GLY A 153 1.53 -7.89 -27.36
N ASP A 154 2.30 -8.80 -26.75
CA ASP A 154 2.75 -10.01 -27.43
C ASP A 154 1.66 -11.09 -27.41
N LYS A 155 1.38 -11.70 -28.57
CA LYS A 155 0.35 -12.76 -28.72
C LYS A 155 0.56 -13.94 -27.76
N ALA A 156 1.82 -14.33 -27.53
CA ALA A 156 2.18 -15.42 -26.63
C ALA A 156 1.88 -15.10 -25.15
N THR A 157 1.98 -13.84 -24.74
CA THR A 157 1.61 -13.38 -23.40
C THR A 157 0.10 -13.46 -23.22
N ILE A 158 -0.64 -13.00 -24.23
CA ILE A 158 -2.11 -12.97 -24.26
C ILE A 158 -2.67 -14.40 -24.16
N GLU A 159 -2.10 -15.37 -24.87
CA GLU A 159 -2.53 -16.78 -24.80
C GLU A 159 -2.31 -17.40 -23.41
N LYS A 160 -1.20 -17.07 -22.74
CA LYS A 160 -0.92 -17.57 -21.38
C LYS A 160 -1.81 -16.93 -20.31
N VAL A 161 -2.37 -15.76 -20.59
CA VAL A 161 -3.23 -14.98 -19.67
C VAL A 161 -4.70 -15.04 -20.12
N ASP A 162 -5.07 -16.00 -20.96
CA ASP A 162 -6.42 -16.11 -21.53
C ASP A 162 -7.53 -16.16 -20.47
N GLN A 163 -7.25 -16.74 -19.29
CA GLN A 163 -8.18 -16.76 -18.14
C GLN A 163 -8.54 -15.37 -17.58
N MET A 164 -7.73 -14.35 -17.86
CA MET A 164 -7.91 -12.97 -17.41
C MET A 164 -8.47 -12.08 -18.52
N ILE A 165 -8.65 -12.61 -19.73
CA ILE A 165 -9.18 -11.88 -20.89
C ILE A 165 -10.68 -12.12 -20.99
N LEU A 166 -11.41 -11.11 -21.46
CA LEU A 166 -12.85 -11.25 -21.73
C LEU A 166 -13.14 -12.44 -22.66
N SER A 167 -14.18 -13.21 -22.34
CA SER A 167 -14.72 -14.24 -23.23
C SER A 167 -15.18 -13.61 -24.55
N PRO A 168 -15.20 -14.34 -25.68
CA PRO A 168 -15.59 -13.79 -26.97
C PRO A 168 -16.92 -13.03 -26.97
N GLU A 169 -17.89 -13.51 -26.20
CA GLU A 169 -19.24 -12.93 -26.07
C GLU A 169 -19.25 -11.54 -25.41
N ASN A 170 -18.33 -11.28 -24.48
CA ASN A 170 -18.27 -10.02 -23.72
C ASN A 170 -17.32 -8.98 -24.36
N ARG A 171 -16.68 -9.31 -25.49
CA ARG A 171 -15.74 -8.40 -26.16
C ARG A 171 -16.48 -7.36 -26.98
N ILE A 172 -16.27 -6.09 -26.62
CA ILE A 172 -16.73 -4.98 -27.45
C ILE A 172 -15.78 -4.85 -28.65
N PHE A 173 -16.34 -4.80 -29.87
CA PHE A 173 -15.59 -4.72 -31.13
C PHE A 173 -14.55 -5.85 -31.35
N ASN A 174 -14.80 -7.06 -30.80
CA ASN A 174 -13.86 -8.19 -30.83
C ASN A 174 -12.46 -7.90 -30.26
N LYS A 175 -12.30 -6.80 -29.51
CA LYS A 175 -11.03 -6.43 -28.91
C LYS A 175 -10.73 -7.33 -27.71
N LYS A 176 -9.53 -7.90 -27.66
CA LYS A 176 -9.05 -8.71 -26.54
C LYS A 176 -8.61 -7.78 -25.41
N ASP A 177 -9.56 -7.40 -24.57
CA ASP A 177 -9.31 -6.60 -23.37
C ASP A 177 -9.34 -7.47 -22.11
N ILE A 178 -8.62 -7.01 -21.08
CA ILE A 178 -8.57 -7.65 -19.78
C ILE A 178 -9.94 -7.50 -19.11
N ASP A 179 -10.44 -8.59 -18.53
CA ASP A 179 -11.68 -8.59 -17.78
C ASP A 179 -11.49 -7.91 -16.41
N PRO A 180 -12.18 -6.79 -16.14
CA PRO A 180 -12.13 -6.11 -14.84
C PRO A 180 -12.48 -7.01 -13.66
N SER A 181 -13.36 -8.00 -13.86
CA SER A 181 -13.86 -8.88 -12.80
C SER A 181 -12.83 -9.91 -12.34
N ARG A 182 -11.80 -10.17 -13.17
CA ARG A 182 -10.70 -11.08 -12.88
C ARG A 182 -9.54 -10.41 -12.13
N LEU A 183 -9.58 -9.09 -12.00
CA LEU A 183 -8.62 -8.33 -11.22
C LEU A 183 -9.05 -8.31 -9.75
N ILE A 184 -8.71 -9.40 -9.06
CA ILE A 184 -9.04 -9.61 -7.65
C ILE A 184 -7.76 -9.44 -6.83
N TYR A 185 -7.83 -8.58 -5.81
CA TYR A 185 -6.79 -8.47 -4.79
C TYR A 185 -7.16 -9.32 -3.59
N HIS A 186 -6.23 -10.19 -3.22
CA HIS A 186 -6.31 -11.04 -2.04
C HIS A 186 -5.54 -10.37 -0.91
N SER A 187 -6.26 -9.83 0.07
CA SER A 187 -5.66 -9.24 1.26
C SER A 187 -5.76 -10.16 2.47
N GLU A 188 -4.68 -10.21 3.25
CA GLU A 188 -4.62 -10.95 4.51
C GLU A 188 -4.18 -9.98 5.60
N THR A 189 -5.08 -9.68 6.53
CA THR A 189 -4.81 -8.76 7.65
C THR A 189 -4.97 -9.49 8.97
N PHE A 190 -4.24 -9.04 9.99
CA PHE A 190 -4.32 -9.60 11.33
C PHE A 190 -5.28 -8.76 12.19
N ASP A 191 -6.37 -9.36 12.66
CA ASP A 191 -7.29 -8.65 13.56
C ASP A 191 -6.72 -8.62 14.99
N LEU A 192 -6.02 -7.51 15.28
CA LEU A 192 -5.46 -7.24 16.60
C LEU A 192 -6.54 -7.13 17.69
N LYS A 193 -7.73 -6.62 17.37
CA LYS A 193 -8.78 -6.39 18.37
C LYS A 193 -9.40 -7.70 18.82
N GLU A 194 -9.66 -8.61 17.88
CA GLU A 194 -10.14 -9.95 18.22
C GLU A 194 -9.06 -10.79 18.91
N ALA A 195 -7.82 -10.74 18.43
CA ALA A 195 -6.70 -11.44 19.05
C ALA A 195 -6.41 -10.95 20.49
N ALA A 196 -6.66 -9.68 20.79
CA ALA A 196 -6.42 -9.10 22.11
C ALA A 196 -7.48 -9.48 23.17
N LYS A 197 -8.62 -10.06 22.78
CA LYS A 197 -9.65 -10.49 23.74
C LYS A 197 -9.08 -11.58 24.65
N ARG A 198 -9.32 -11.47 25.97
CA ARG A 198 -8.80 -12.43 26.98
C ARG A 198 -9.20 -13.88 26.69
N GLU A 199 -10.40 -14.09 26.15
CA GLU A 199 -10.94 -15.40 25.74
C GLU A 199 -10.12 -16.08 24.63
N ASN A 200 -9.37 -15.28 23.86
CA ASN A 200 -8.55 -15.73 22.75
C ASN A 200 -7.09 -15.95 23.15
N ALA A 201 -6.76 -15.79 24.44
CA ALA A 201 -5.45 -16.10 24.98
C ALA A 201 -5.10 -17.59 24.73
N GLY A 202 -3.96 -17.84 24.10
CA GLY A 202 -3.46 -19.19 23.80
C GLY A 202 -3.89 -19.76 22.44
N LYS A 203 -4.79 -19.11 21.70
CA LYS A 203 -5.12 -19.52 20.33
C LYS A 203 -3.99 -19.15 19.36
N SER A 204 -3.84 -19.93 18.28
CA SER A 204 -2.82 -19.70 17.25
C SER A 204 -3.05 -18.36 16.54
N ARG A 205 -1.97 -17.63 16.24
CA ARG A 205 -2.05 -16.33 15.54
C ARG A 205 -2.71 -16.45 14.16
N SER A 206 -2.57 -17.58 13.47
CA SER A 206 -3.19 -17.82 12.17
C SER A 206 -4.71 -17.80 12.19
N THR A 207 -5.35 -18.09 13.34
CA THR A 207 -6.80 -18.09 13.48
C THR A 207 -7.42 -16.69 13.34
N PHE A 208 -6.65 -15.65 13.67
CA PHE A 208 -7.10 -14.24 13.61
C PHE A 208 -6.70 -13.54 12.30
N MET A 209 -6.35 -14.33 11.29
CA MET A 209 -6.04 -13.82 9.96
C MET A 209 -7.33 -13.65 9.17
N VAL A 210 -7.69 -12.41 8.88
CA VAL A 210 -8.84 -12.06 8.05
C VAL A 210 -8.39 -12.02 6.59
N LYS A 211 -8.98 -12.90 5.78
CA LYS A 211 -8.74 -12.96 4.34
C LYS A 211 -9.90 -12.29 3.60
N ARG A 212 -9.59 -11.41 2.64
CA ARG A 212 -10.60 -10.74 1.81
C ARG A 212 -10.19 -10.78 0.35
N ASP A 213 -11.19 -11.04 -0.49
CA ASP A 213 -11.06 -11.04 -1.94
C ASP A 213 -11.91 -9.90 -2.49
N GLU A 214 -11.26 -8.85 -3.00
CA GLU A 214 -11.95 -7.68 -3.52
C GLU A 214 -11.59 -7.44 -4.99
N LYS A 215 -12.60 -7.16 -5.81
CA LYS A 215 -12.39 -6.75 -7.21
C LYS A 215 -11.91 -5.31 -7.21
N ILE A 216 -10.74 -5.03 -7.76
CA ILE A 216 -10.10 -3.72 -7.57
C ILE A 216 -10.39 -2.70 -8.66
N TYR A 217 -10.97 -3.12 -9.79
CA TYR A 217 -11.19 -2.22 -10.91
C TYR A 217 -12.35 -1.25 -10.58
N PRO A 218 -12.18 0.07 -10.78
CA PRO A 218 -13.22 1.02 -10.44
C PRO A 218 -14.42 0.90 -11.40
N ASP A 219 -15.61 1.23 -10.89
CA ASP A 219 -16.82 1.28 -11.69
C ASP A 219 -16.79 2.51 -12.62
N THR A 220 -16.53 2.28 -13.90
CA THR A 220 -16.47 3.35 -14.90
C THR A 220 -17.86 3.85 -15.31
N LEU A 221 -18.92 3.08 -15.06
CA LEU A 221 -20.29 3.42 -15.46
C LEU A 221 -21.00 4.37 -14.48
N VAL A 222 -20.38 4.64 -13.34
CA VAL A 222 -20.88 5.57 -12.31
C VAL A 222 -21.27 6.94 -12.87
N TRP A 223 -20.52 7.42 -13.87
CA TRP A 223 -20.74 8.70 -14.53
C TRP A 223 -22.07 8.83 -15.28
N ILE A 224 -22.64 7.72 -15.73
CA ILE A 224 -23.95 7.68 -16.39
C ILE A 224 -25.02 7.22 -15.42
N ARG A 225 -24.72 6.20 -14.60
CA ARG A 225 -25.69 5.60 -13.67
C ARG A 225 -26.19 6.60 -12.63
N ASP A 226 -25.27 7.38 -12.05
CA ASP A 226 -25.60 8.26 -10.93
C ASP A 226 -25.93 9.70 -11.41
N PHE A 227 -25.58 10.03 -12.66
CA PHE A 227 -25.80 11.35 -13.27
C PHE A 227 -26.57 11.26 -14.60
N THR A 228 -27.77 10.71 -14.57
CA THR A 228 -28.59 10.40 -15.75
C THR A 228 -28.86 11.60 -16.69
N TYR A 229 -28.83 12.83 -16.16
CA TYR A 229 -29.12 14.05 -16.92
C TYR A 229 -27.86 14.85 -17.33
N SER A 230 -26.66 14.34 -17.08
CA SER A 230 -25.41 15.01 -17.43
C SER A 230 -24.75 14.36 -18.66
N TYR A 231 -24.19 15.17 -19.55
CA TYR A 231 -23.43 14.70 -20.72
C TYR A 231 -22.03 14.17 -20.32
N ASN A 232 -22.01 13.08 -19.54
CA ASN A 232 -20.80 12.50 -18.95
C ASN A 232 -20.29 11.24 -19.68
N GLU A 233 -20.80 10.95 -20.88
CA GLU A 233 -20.30 9.83 -21.70
C GLU A 233 -18.78 9.88 -21.96
N PRO A 234 -18.15 11.04 -22.21
CA PRO A 234 -16.70 11.09 -22.40
C PRO A 234 -15.94 10.64 -21.16
N ALA A 235 -16.42 10.98 -19.96
CA ALA A 235 -15.83 10.56 -18.69
C ALA A 235 -15.95 9.04 -18.51
N THR A 236 -17.13 8.48 -18.76
CA THR A 236 -17.37 7.02 -18.70
C THR A 236 -16.35 6.23 -19.54
N LYS A 237 -16.07 6.70 -20.76
CA LYS A 237 -15.21 6.01 -21.72
C LYS A 237 -13.71 6.16 -21.41
N ARG A 238 -13.30 7.28 -20.80
CA ARG A 238 -11.88 7.70 -20.78
C ARG A 238 -11.33 8.11 -19.42
N TYR A 239 -12.15 8.39 -18.42
CA TYR A 239 -11.69 8.98 -17.16
C TYR A 239 -10.63 8.11 -16.48
N PHE A 240 -10.93 6.83 -16.25
CA PHE A 240 -9.98 5.94 -15.60
C PHE A 240 -8.85 5.45 -16.53
N SER A 241 -9.01 5.46 -17.85
CA SER A 241 -8.03 4.87 -18.79
C SER A 241 -7.08 5.87 -19.45
N HIS A 242 -7.52 7.11 -19.68
CA HIS A 242 -6.79 8.07 -20.50
C HIS A 242 -5.71 8.83 -19.68
N PRO A 243 -4.51 9.07 -20.23
CA PRO A 243 -3.44 9.78 -19.52
C PRO A 243 -3.80 11.20 -19.06
N ALA A 244 -4.62 11.92 -19.84
CA ALA A 244 -5.05 13.29 -19.50
C ALA A 244 -5.75 13.40 -18.14
N PHE A 245 -6.47 12.36 -17.72
CA PHE A 245 -7.14 12.32 -16.42
C PHE A 245 -6.27 11.71 -15.30
N GLY A 246 -4.98 11.48 -15.57
CA GLY A 246 -4.08 10.77 -14.65
C GLY A 246 -3.91 11.43 -13.28
N ASN A 247 -3.94 12.76 -13.22
CA ASN A 247 -3.78 13.53 -11.98
C ASN A 247 -5.13 13.96 -11.35
N TYR A 248 -6.25 13.49 -11.89
CA TYR A 248 -7.58 13.73 -11.32
C TYR A 248 -7.89 12.67 -10.26
N PRO A 249 -8.76 12.97 -9.28
CA PRO A 249 -9.16 12.01 -8.26
C PRO A 249 -9.74 10.74 -8.88
N VAL A 250 -9.52 9.60 -8.24
CA VAL A 250 -10.15 8.35 -8.66
C VAL A 250 -11.65 8.37 -8.31
N VAL A 251 -12.48 7.94 -9.25
CA VAL A 251 -13.95 7.91 -9.10
C VAL A 251 -14.46 6.50 -9.42
N GLY A 252 -15.56 6.09 -8.77
CA GLY A 252 -16.14 4.75 -8.93
C GLY A 252 -15.50 3.69 -8.02
N VAL A 253 -14.93 4.10 -6.89
CA VAL A 253 -14.30 3.20 -5.90
C VAL A 253 -15.22 3.05 -4.70
N ASN A 254 -15.48 1.81 -4.29
CA ASN A 254 -16.27 1.50 -3.09
C ASN A 254 -15.38 1.47 -1.82
N TRP A 255 -15.99 1.44 -0.64
CA TRP A 255 -15.25 1.43 0.63
C TRP A 255 -14.31 0.21 0.80
N LYS A 256 -14.72 -0.97 0.32
CA LYS A 256 -13.91 -2.20 0.41
C LYS A 256 -12.68 -2.12 -0.48
N GLN A 257 -12.83 -1.59 -1.69
CA GLN A 257 -11.74 -1.32 -2.64
C GLN A 257 -10.76 -0.28 -2.08
N ALA A 258 -11.27 0.78 -1.46
CA ALA A 258 -10.42 1.78 -0.80
C ALA A 258 -9.64 1.18 0.39
N SER A 259 -10.28 0.35 1.21
CA SER A 259 -9.59 -0.39 2.29
C SER A 259 -8.53 -1.35 1.74
N ALA A 260 -8.85 -2.08 0.67
CA ALA A 260 -7.91 -2.97 -0.02
C ALA A 260 -6.69 -2.20 -0.58
N PHE A 261 -6.90 -0.99 -1.11
CA PHE A 261 -5.82 -0.11 -1.55
C PHE A 261 -4.91 0.32 -0.40
N CYS A 262 -5.47 0.70 0.76
CA CYS A 262 -4.69 1.03 1.95
C CYS A 262 -3.86 -0.16 2.46
N GLU A 263 -4.45 -1.35 2.47
CA GLU A 263 -3.77 -2.60 2.82
C GLU A 263 -2.62 -2.88 1.83
N TRP A 264 -2.89 -2.83 0.52
CA TRP A 264 -1.86 -2.97 -0.50
C TRP A 264 -0.72 -1.96 -0.34
N ARG A 265 -1.02 -0.67 -0.15
CA ARG A 265 -0.02 0.38 0.05
C ARG A 265 0.86 0.11 1.27
N THR A 266 0.26 -0.42 2.35
CA THR A 266 0.98 -0.82 3.57
C THR A 266 1.98 -1.91 3.28
N HIS A 267 1.53 -2.98 2.63
CA HIS A 267 2.38 -4.11 2.29
C HIS A 267 3.45 -3.74 1.28
N TYR A 268 3.12 -2.87 0.31
CA TYR A 268 4.06 -2.35 -0.67
C TYR A 268 5.21 -1.58 -0.01
N LEU A 269 4.91 -0.67 0.93
CA LEU A 269 5.92 0.07 1.68
C LEU A 269 6.73 -0.83 2.62
N ASN A 270 6.04 -1.67 3.40
CA ASN A 270 6.71 -2.50 4.40
C ASN A 270 7.65 -3.52 3.76
N ALA A 271 7.26 -4.14 2.65
CA ALA A 271 8.16 -5.03 1.93
C ALA A 271 9.40 -4.31 1.38
N PHE A 272 9.26 -3.06 0.93
CA PHE A 272 10.41 -2.23 0.55
C PHE A 272 11.32 -1.94 1.74
N LEU A 273 10.76 -1.62 2.91
CA LEU A 273 11.55 -1.35 4.12
C LEU A 273 12.27 -2.59 4.64
N GLU A 274 11.59 -3.74 4.66
CA GLU A 274 12.18 -5.04 5.01
C GLU A 274 13.35 -5.39 4.08
N SER A 275 13.20 -5.14 2.77
CA SER A 275 14.28 -5.37 1.80
C SER A 275 15.53 -4.51 2.09
N LYS A 276 15.35 -3.33 2.69
CA LYS A 276 16.42 -2.44 3.14
C LYS A 276 16.86 -2.69 4.58
N LYS A 277 16.35 -3.74 5.23
CA LYS A 277 16.57 -4.06 6.65
C LYS A 277 16.20 -2.90 7.59
N LYS A 278 15.20 -2.11 7.20
CA LYS A 278 14.60 -1.07 8.03
C LYS A 278 13.41 -1.65 8.80
N THR A 279 13.04 -0.99 9.88
CA THR A 279 11.81 -1.31 10.62
C THR A 279 10.59 -1.08 9.73
N THR A 280 9.58 -1.93 9.87
CA THR A 280 8.29 -1.78 9.22
C THR A 280 7.53 -0.60 9.81
N GLU A 281 6.74 0.06 8.98
CA GLU A 281 5.91 1.19 9.37
C GLU A 281 4.49 0.77 9.75
N SER A 282 3.79 1.69 10.42
CA SER A 282 2.36 1.56 10.69
C SER A 282 1.57 1.45 9.39
N GLY A 283 0.47 0.70 9.41
CA GLY A 283 -0.39 0.55 8.24
C GLY A 283 -1.13 1.83 7.85
N PHE A 284 -1.31 2.00 6.54
CA PHE A 284 -2.23 2.98 5.98
C PHE A 284 -3.66 2.51 6.21
N ARG A 285 -4.55 3.46 6.50
CA ARG A 285 -5.99 3.23 6.64
C ARG A 285 -6.74 4.48 6.21
N LEU A 286 -8.04 4.32 6.00
CA LEU A 286 -8.92 5.46 5.85
C LEU A 286 -8.96 6.27 7.16
N PRO A 287 -9.01 7.62 7.07
CA PRO A 287 -9.15 8.47 8.25
C PRO A 287 -10.50 8.20 8.92
N THR A 288 -10.53 8.35 10.23
CA THR A 288 -11.80 8.43 10.97
C THR A 288 -12.47 9.77 10.69
N GLU A 289 -13.78 9.86 10.94
CA GLU A 289 -14.54 11.11 10.81
C GLU A 289 -13.89 12.26 11.58
N ALA A 290 -13.48 12.01 12.83
CA ALA A 290 -12.81 13.00 13.67
C ALA A 290 -11.47 13.45 13.08
N GLU A 291 -10.64 12.52 12.61
CA GLU A 291 -9.35 12.85 11.97
C GLU A 291 -9.53 13.67 10.69
N TRP A 292 -10.53 13.33 9.88
CA TRP A 292 -10.84 14.04 8.66
C TRP A 292 -11.35 15.46 8.96
N GLU A 293 -12.30 15.61 9.88
CA GLU A 293 -12.85 16.93 10.25
C GLU A 293 -11.77 17.83 10.86
N TYR A 294 -10.92 17.28 11.72
CA TYR A 294 -9.81 18.02 12.31
C TYR A 294 -8.81 18.52 11.26
N ALA A 295 -8.42 17.64 10.33
CA ALA A 295 -7.52 18.02 9.25
C ALA A 295 -8.16 19.03 8.28
N ALA A 296 -9.46 18.90 8.00
CA ALA A 296 -10.21 19.84 7.16
C ALA A 296 -10.35 21.24 7.81
N ARG A 297 -10.36 21.33 9.14
CA ARG A 297 -10.38 22.59 9.90
C ARG A 297 -9.00 23.26 10.03
N GLY A 298 -7.94 22.68 9.47
CA GLY A 298 -6.59 23.27 9.45
C GLY A 298 -5.67 22.86 10.60
N GLY A 299 -6.12 21.97 11.49
CA GLY A 299 -5.36 21.53 12.67
C GLY A 299 -5.42 22.53 13.84
#